data_AF-A0A821WBV0-F1
#
_entry.id   AF-A0A821WBV0-F1
#
_cell.length_a   1.000
_cell.length_b   1.000
_cell.length_c   1.000
_cell.angle_alpha   90.00
_cell.angle_beta   90.00
_cell.angle_gamma   90.00
#
_symmetry.space_group_name_H-M   'P 1'
#
loop_
_entity.id
_entity.type
_entity.pdbx_description
1 polymer ?
#
loop_
_entity_poly.entity_id
_entity_poly.type
_entity_poly.pdbx_seq_one_letter_code
_entity_poly.pdbx_strand_id
1 'polypeptide(L)' 'ESLLEELYEWIDSLPLSRPKQIIERDFSDGILVAEIIHYYLPELIDLNNYNSANSLEHKIL' A
#
# COMPACT_ATOMS: atom_id res chain seq x y z
N GLU A 1 8.78 -22.54 -2.48
CA GLU A 1 8.98 -21.54 -1.42
C GLU A 1 7.73 -21.41 -0.54
N SER A 2 7.78 -20.60 0.50
CA SER A 2 6.61 -20.22 1.31
C SER A 2 5.75 -19.20 0.54
N LEU A 3 4.43 -19.32 0.58
CA LEU A 3 3.49 -18.34 -0.02
C LEU A 3 3.79 -16.88 0.41
N LEU A 4 4.28 -16.69 1.63
CA LEU A 4 4.61 -15.37 2.16
C LEU A 4 5.82 -14.75 1.45
N GLU A 5 6.78 -15.58 1.04
CA GLU A 5 7.99 -15.15 0.35
C GLU A 5 7.65 -14.67 -1.07
N GLU A 6 6.84 -15.44 -1.80
CA GLU A 6 6.33 -15.06 -3.12
C GLU A 6 5.51 -13.76 -3.06
N LEU A 7 4.69 -13.59 -2.02
CA LEU A 7 3.96 -12.34 -1.79
C LEU A 7 4.91 -11.15 -1.61
N TYR A 8 5.96 -11.30 -0.81
CA TYR A 8 6.90 -10.21 -0.54
C TYR A 8 7.72 -9.83 -1.78
N GLU A 9 8.18 -10.82 -2.55
CA GLU A 9 8.87 -10.59 -3.82
C GLU A 9 7.97 -9.84 -4.83
N TRP A 10 6.68 -10.22 -4.91
CA TRP A 10 5.74 -9.52 -5.77
C TRP A 10 5.54 -8.06 -5.33
N ILE A 11 5.37 -7.79 -4.03
CA ILE A 11 5.22 -6.42 -3.53
C ILE A 11 6.51 -5.60 -3.77
N ASP A 12 7.68 -6.21 -3.69
CA ASP A 12 8.97 -5.56 -3.98
C ASP A 12 9.18 -5.26 -5.47
N SER A 13 8.52 -5.98 -6.36
CA SER A 13 8.56 -5.72 -7.81
C SER A 13 7.80 -4.44 -8.23
N LEU A 14 6.90 -3.93 -7.37
CA LEU A 14 6.05 -2.78 -7.68
C LEU A 14 6.74 -1.44 -7.35
N PRO A 15 6.56 -0.39 -8.18
CA PRO A 15 7.16 0.92 -7.96
C PRO A 15 6.36 1.74 -6.94
N LEU A 16 6.34 1.29 -5.68
CA LEU A 16 5.65 1.98 -4.58
C LEU A 16 6.42 3.22 -4.11
N SER A 17 5.71 4.21 -3.58
CA SER A 17 6.30 5.53 -3.25
C SER A 17 7.27 5.52 -2.07
N ARG A 18 7.14 4.54 -1.16
CA ARG A 18 7.95 4.43 0.06
C ARG A 18 8.54 3.03 0.25
N PRO A 19 9.78 2.93 0.77
CA PRO A 19 10.38 1.65 1.12
C PRO A 19 9.61 1.01 2.29
N LYS A 20 9.35 -0.29 2.17
CA LYS A 20 8.67 -1.08 3.20
C LYS A 20 9.67 -1.44 4.31
N GLN A 21 9.28 -1.22 5.57
CA GLN A 21 10.05 -1.62 6.75
C GLN A 21 9.31 -2.69 7.55
N ILE A 22 8.02 -2.49 7.81
CA ILE A 22 7.16 -3.40 8.58
C ILE A 22 5.84 -3.47 7.82
N ILE A 23 5.64 -4.52 7.04
CA ILE A 23 4.54 -4.63 6.07
C ILE A 23 3.18 -4.44 6.74
N GLU A 24 2.96 -5.02 7.92
CA GLU A 24 1.71 -4.90 8.67
C GLU A 24 1.41 -3.45 9.04
N ARG A 25 2.45 -2.68 9.36
CA ARG A 25 2.33 -1.25 9.70
C ARG A 25 2.18 -0.41 8.44
N ASP A 26 2.96 -0.69 7.42
CA ASP A 26 3.05 0.14 6.21
C ASP A 26 1.82 -0.02 5.31
N PHE A 27 1.10 -1.13 5.41
CA PHE A 27 -0.18 -1.34 4.72
C PHE A 27 -1.40 -0.93 5.56
N SER A 28 -1.21 -0.59 6.84
CA SER A 28 -2.32 -0.33 7.78
C SER A 28 -3.09 0.97 7.53
N ASP A 29 -2.52 1.92 6.79
CA ASP A 29 -3.17 3.18 6.40
C ASP A 29 -3.83 3.10 5.01
N GLY A 30 -3.72 1.94 4.33
CA GLY A 30 -4.37 1.68 3.04
C GLY A 30 -3.73 2.38 1.82
N ILE A 31 -2.72 3.24 2.00
CA ILE A 31 -2.13 4.01 0.89
C ILE A 31 -1.37 3.10 -0.06
N LEU A 32 -0.54 2.20 0.47
CA LEU A 32 0.17 1.24 -0.36
C LEU A 32 -0.79 0.35 -1.14
N VAL A 33 -1.97 0.04 -0.59
CA VAL A 33 -3.02 -0.69 -1.32
C VAL A 33 -3.58 0.17 -2.46
N ALA A 34 -3.85 1.45 -2.20
CA ALA A 34 -4.31 2.38 -3.23
C ALA A 34 -3.28 2.54 -4.37
N GLU A 35 -1.99 2.59 -4.05
CA GLU A 35 -0.90 2.63 -5.05
C GLU A 35 -0.86 1.37 -5.91
N ILE A 36 -1.03 0.18 -5.31
CA ILE A 36 -1.10 -1.08 -6.06
C ILE A 36 -2.29 -1.06 -7.02
N ILE A 37 -3.47 -0.64 -6.54
CA ILE A 37 -4.67 -0.57 -7.39
C ILE A 37 -4.46 0.46 -8.49
N HIS A 38 -3.93 1.65 -8.19
CA HIS A 38 -3.67 2.69 -9.18
C HIS A 38 -2.63 2.25 -10.22
N TYR A 39 -1.65 1.43 -9.85
CA TYR A 39 -0.68 0.85 -10.79
C TYR A 39 -1.34 -0.02 -11.85
N TYR A 40 -2.31 -0.86 -11.48
CA TYR A 40 -3.01 -1.74 -12.42
C TYR A 40 -4.23 -1.09 -13.08
N LEU A 41 -4.94 -0.23 -12.34
CA LEU A 41 -6.24 0.35 -12.68
C LEU A 41 -6.30 1.82 -12.24
N PRO A 42 -5.55 2.72 -12.91
CA PRO A 42 -5.45 4.13 -12.50
C PRO A 42 -6.77 4.88 -12.55
N GLU A 43 -7.75 4.42 -13.33
CA GLU A 43 -9.08 5.06 -13.46
C GLU A 43 -10.00 4.80 -12.26
N LEU A 44 -9.73 3.79 -11.44
CA LEU A 44 -10.55 3.45 -10.27
C LEU A 44 -10.23 4.30 -9.05
N ILE A 45 -9.02 4.86 -8.97
CA ILE A 45 -8.50 5.52 -7.78
C ILE A 45 -7.74 6.79 -8.16
N ASP A 46 -8.14 7.89 -7.51
CA ASP A 46 -7.34 9.12 -7.46
C ASP A 46 -6.52 9.14 -6.16
N LEU A 47 -5.19 8.99 -6.29
CA LEU A 47 -4.26 8.95 -5.16
C LEU A 47 -4.28 10.24 -4.32
N ASN A 48 -4.74 11.38 -4.87
CA ASN A 48 -4.81 12.63 -4.10
C ASN A 48 -5.84 12.57 -2.97
N ASN A 49 -6.78 11.62 -3.01
CA ASN A 49 -7.76 11.41 -1.96
C ASN A 49 -7.21 10.60 -0.77
N TYR A 50 -6.00 10.06 -0.88
CA TYR A 50 -5.41 9.17 0.12
C TYR A 50 -4.24 9.87 0.82
N ASN A 51 -4.48 10.29 2.07
CA ASN A 51 -3.48 10.99 2.89
C ASN A 51 -2.89 10.08 3.95
N SER A 52 -1.58 10.20 4.21
CA SER A 52 -0.88 9.40 5.21
C SER A 52 -1.45 9.63 6.61
N ALA A 53 -1.93 8.56 7.22
CA ALA A 53 -2.59 8.58 8.52
C ALA A 53 -1.82 7.72 9.53
N ASN A 54 -1.23 8.37 10.53
CA ASN A 54 -0.51 7.69 11.61
C ASN A 54 -1.38 7.49 12.87
N SER A 55 -2.49 8.23 13.01
CA SER A 55 -3.45 8.06 14.10
C SER A 55 -4.65 7.22 13.65
N LEU A 56 -5.25 6.50 14.61
CA LEU A 56 -6.45 5.69 14.38
C LEU A 56 -7.62 6.53 13.82
N GLU A 57 -7.77 7.76 14.31
CA GLU A 57 -8.81 8.70 13.88
C GLU A 57 -8.71 8.98 12.38
N HIS A 58 -7.50 9.19 11.86
CA HIS A 58 -7.27 9.46 10.44
C HIS A 58 -7.25 8.21 9.55
N LYS A 59 -7.31 7.00 10.13
CA LYS A 59 -7.40 5.73 9.39
C LYS A 59 -8.83 5.28 9.14
N ILE A 60 -9.77 5.72 9.97
CA ILE A 60 -11.18 5.28 9.96
C ILE A 60 -12.09 6.34 9.33
N LEU A 61 -11.76 7.62 9.50
CA LEU A 61 -12.47 8.77 8.92
C LEU A 61 -11.96 9.09 7.52
#